data_AF-A0A9P7JEC6-F1
#
_entry.id   AF-A0A9P7JEC6-F1
#
_cell.length_a   1.000
_cell.length_b   1.000
_cell.length_c   1.000
_cell.angle_alpha   90.00
_cell.angle_beta   90.00
_cell.angle_gamma   90.00
#
_symmetry.space_group_name_H-M   'P 1'
#
loop_
_entity.id
_entity.type
_entity.pdbx_description
1 polymer ?
#
loop_
_entity_poly.entity_id
_entity_poly.type
_entity_poly.pdbx_seq_one_letter_code
_entity_poly.pdbx_strand_id
1 'polypeptide(L)'
;WARLSQVAVKGAQYNSRECQPHLKCLEGTRVDLFKYIHRLLDKEVKNQLIWLHGMAGIGKSAVVFTIAERMKAGTFSFLCKHTKCCMAGYFFVMLVYQLAINFPSIQQDVNRAIHNNSTLLDPDTPLCNQMEALFLQP
;
A
#
# COMPACT_ATOMS: atom_id res chain seq x y z
N TRP A 1 -3.68 19.25 -3.20
CA TRP A 1 -3.82 18.14 -4.16
C TRP A 1 -2.71 18.06 -5.22
N ALA A 2 -2.48 19.11 -6.04
CA ALA A 2 -1.48 19.06 -7.12
C ALA A 2 -0.07 18.63 -6.66
N ARG A 3 0.41 19.16 -5.52
CA ARG A 3 1.71 18.78 -4.92
C ARG A 3 1.78 17.30 -4.53
N LEU A 4 0.72 16.77 -3.90
CA LEU A 4 0.63 15.35 -3.54
C LEU A 4 0.68 14.45 -4.79
N SER A 5 -0.01 14.85 -5.87
CA SER A 5 -0.02 14.10 -7.13
C SER A 5 1.33 14.12 -7.88
N GLN A 6 2.20 15.11 -7.62
CA GLN A 6 3.55 15.20 -8.19
C GLN A 6 4.55 14.33 -7.42
N VAL A 7 4.39 14.25 -6.10
CA VAL A 7 5.19 13.35 -5.24
C VAL A 7 4.77 11.90 -5.43
N ALA A 8 3.48 11.67 -5.73
CA ALA A 8 2.97 10.34 -5.90
C ALA A 8 3.48 9.63 -7.17
N VAL A 9 4.12 8.48 -7.00
CA VAL A 9 4.55 7.61 -8.11
C VAL A 9 3.33 6.89 -8.69
N LYS A 10 2.78 7.41 -9.79
CA LYS A 10 1.61 6.82 -10.48
C LYS A 10 1.83 5.38 -10.95
N GLY A 11 3.08 4.96 -11.17
CA GLY A 11 3.45 3.58 -11.51
C GLY A 11 3.34 2.58 -10.35
N ALA A 12 3.28 3.04 -9.10
CA ALA A 12 3.21 2.19 -7.90
C ALA A 12 1.77 1.88 -7.43
N GLN A 13 0.77 2.38 -8.16
CA GLN A 13 -0.64 2.10 -7.89
C GLN A 13 -0.95 0.63 -8.20
N TYR A 14 -1.84 0.02 -7.41
CA TYR A 14 -2.26 -1.37 -7.58
C TYR A 14 -2.75 -1.67 -9.01
N ASN A 15 -3.44 -0.71 -9.64
CA ASN A 15 -4.00 -0.79 -10.98
C ASN A 15 -3.13 -0.11 -12.05
N SER A 16 -1.86 0.22 -11.77
CA SER A 16 -1.00 0.84 -12.77
C SER A 16 -0.73 -0.12 -13.93
N ARG A 17 -0.62 0.43 -15.15
CA ARG A 17 -0.24 -0.36 -16.34
C ARG A 17 1.13 -1.02 -16.17
N GLU A 18 2.01 -0.41 -15.38
CA GLU A 18 3.35 -0.95 -15.05
C GLU A 18 3.30 -2.17 -14.12
N CYS A 19 2.18 -2.36 -13.41
CA CYS A 19 1.89 -3.55 -12.62
C CYS A 19 1.15 -4.64 -13.43
N GLN A 20 0.90 -4.43 -14.71
CA GLN A 20 0.34 -5.43 -15.62
C GLN A 20 1.44 -6.15 -16.43
N PRO A 21 1.32 -7.47 -16.67
CA PRO A 21 0.24 -8.35 -16.21
C PRO A 21 0.30 -8.55 -14.68
N HIS A 22 -0.87 -8.59 -14.05
CA HIS A 22 -0.98 -8.83 -12.62
C HIS A 22 -0.28 -10.15 -12.29
N LEU A 23 0.73 -10.09 -11.44
CA LEU A 23 1.45 -11.24 -10.93
C LEU A 23 0.45 -12.05 -10.10
N LYS A 24 -0.30 -12.96 -10.72
CA LYS A 24 -1.20 -13.88 -10.02
C LYS A 24 -0.56 -15.24 -9.95
N CYS A 25 -0.77 -15.93 -8.83
CA CYS A 25 -0.49 -17.35 -8.80
C CYS A 25 -1.43 -18.08 -9.76
N LEU A 26 -0.91 -19.09 -10.46
CA LEU A 26 -1.72 -19.97 -11.29
C LEU A 26 -2.74 -20.70 -10.42
N GLU A 27 -3.94 -20.93 -10.96
CA GLU A 27 -4.99 -21.64 -10.24
C GLU A 27 -4.52 -23.05 -9.82
N GLY A 28 -4.91 -23.49 -8.63
CA GLY A 28 -4.45 -24.77 -8.07
C GLY A 28 -3.00 -24.80 -7.58
N THR A 29 -2.23 -23.71 -7.67
CA THR A 29 -0.88 -23.64 -7.09
C THR A 29 -0.89 -23.02 -5.69
N ARG A 30 0.06 -23.44 -4.83
CA ARG A 30 0.26 -22.86 -3.47
C ARG A 30 -0.99 -22.89 -2.58
N VAL A 31 -1.86 -23.86 -2.82
CA VAL A 31 -3.15 -24.00 -2.13
C VAL A 31 -2.97 -24.07 -0.61
N ASP A 32 -1.97 -24.82 -0.15
CA ASP A 32 -1.70 -24.96 1.29
C ASP A 32 -1.21 -23.67 1.93
N LEU A 33 -0.38 -22.90 1.22
CA LEU A 33 0.05 -21.57 1.66
C LEU A 33 -1.13 -20.61 1.76
N PHE A 34 -2.02 -20.59 0.76
CA PHE A 34 -3.23 -19.77 0.81
C PHE A 34 -4.13 -20.18 1.97
N LYS A 35 -4.37 -21.48 2.18
CA LYS A 35 -5.15 -21.98 3.34
C LYS A 35 -4.53 -21.55 4.66
N TYR A 36 -3.20 -21.62 4.78
CA TYR A 36 -2.48 -21.18 5.98
C TYR A 36 -2.69 -19.69 6.24
N ILE A 37 -2.52 -18.85 5.22
CA ILE A 37 -2.67 -17.40 5.37
C ILE A 37 -4.14 -17.04 5.68
N HIS A 38 -5.12 -17.67 5.03
CA HIS A 38 -6.53 -17.48 5.37
C HIS A 38 -6.82 -17.81 6.83
N ARG A 39 -6.31 -18.95 7.34
CA ARG A 39 -6.45 -19.30 8.76
C ARG A 39 -5.80 -18.30 9.72
N LEU A 40 -4.75 -17.61 9.30
CA LEU A 40 -4.16 -16.54 10.12
C LEU A 40 -5.09 -15.33 10.15
N LEU A 41 -5.62 -14.93 9.00
CA LEU A 41 -6.49 -13.77 8.82
C LEU A 41 -7.88 -13.95 9.46
N ASP A 42 -8.39 -15.19 9.54
CA ASP A 42 -9.67 -15.51 10.17
C ASP A 42 -9.60 -15.40 11.71
N LYS A 43 -8.41 -15.32 12.31
CA LYS A 43 -8.29 -15.05 13.74
C LYS A 43 -8.58 -13.57 13.98
N GLU A 44 -9.51 -13.27 14.89
CA GLU A 44 -9.80 -11.90 15.36
C GLU A 44 -8.66 -11.32 16.21
N VAL A 45 -7.44 -11.26 15.65
CA VAL A 45 -6.28 -10.64 16.28
C VAL A 45 -6.14 -9.25 15.69
N LYS A 46 -6.29 -8.22 16.53
CA LYS A 46 -5.98 -6.83 16.15
C LYS A 46 -4.49 -6.71 15.81
N ASN A 47 -4.17 -5.95 14.76
CA ASN A 47 -2.79 -5.62 14.35
C ASN A 47 -1.91 -6.83 13.95
N GLN A 48 -2.41 -7.69 13.07
CA GLN A 48 -1.67 -8.86 12.61
C GLN A 48 -0.64 -8.52 11.51
N LEU A 49 0.63 -8.87 11.74
CA LEU A 49 1.70 -8.79 10.73
C LEU A 49 2.02 -10.20 10.20
N ILE A 50 1.86 -10.41 8.89
CA ILE A 50 2.20 -11.67 8.22
C ILE A 50 3.47 -11.46 7.38
N TRP A 51 4.53 -12.19 7.73
CA TRP A 51 5.82 -12.09 7.03
C TRP A 51 6.00 -13.24 6.02
N LEU A 52 5.98 -12.91 4.72
CA LEU A 52 6.22 -13.88 3.64
C LEU A 52 7.64 -13.72 3.06
N HIS A 53 8.53 -14.66 3.38
CA HIS A 53 9.92 -14.66 2.93
C HIS A 53 10.29 -15.86 2.05
N GLY A 54 11.40 -15.75 1.33
CA GLY A 54 11.91 -16.79 0.44
C GLY A 54 12.80 -16.22 -0.67
N MET A 55 13.35 -17.09 -1.52
CA MET A 55 14.28 -16.71 -2.59
C MET A 55 13.65 -15.69 -3.57
N ALA A 56 14.47 -14.84 -4.19
CA ALA A 56 14.01 -13.95 -5.26
C ALA A 56 13.45 -14.78 -6.43
N GLY A 57 12.47 -14.24 -7.16
CA GLY A 57 11.89 -14.93 -8.32
C GLY A 57 10.81 -15.99 -8.02
N ILE A 58 10.67 -16.46 -6.77
CA ILE A 58 9.63 -17.46 -6.43
C ILE A 58 8.21 -16.89 -6.42
N GLY A 59 7.97 -15.67 -6.89
CA GLY A 59 6.62 -15.11 -6.98
C GLY A 59 5.94 -14.83 -5.64
N LYS A 60 6.68 -14.40 -4.61
CA LYS A 60 6.09 -13.96 -3.32
C LYS A 60 5.09 -12.82 -3.51
N SER A 61 5.43 -11.84 -4.33
CA SER A 61 4.53 -10.75 -4.71
C SER A 61 3.26 -11.26 -5.39
N ALA A 62 3.35 -12.39 -6.11
CA ALA A 62 2.17 -12.99 -6.72
C ALA A 62 1.22 -13.63 -5.70
N VAL A 63 1.75 -14.17 -4.59
CA VAL A 63 0.94 -14.67 -3.48
C VAL A 63 0.16 -13.53 -2.84
N VAL A 64 0.85 -12.43 -2.51
CA VAL A 64 0.24 -11.24 -1.88
C VAL A 64 -0.88 -10.69 -2.76
N PHE A 65 -0.62 -10.58 -4.07
CA PHE A 65 -1.62 -10.08 -5.02
C PHE A 65 -2.86 -10.99 -5.10
N THR A 66 -2.66 -12.31 -5.20
CA THR A 66 -3.78 -13.27 -5.24
C THR A 66 -4.61 -13.23 -3.96
N ILE A 67 -4.00 -13.04 -2.78
CA ILE A 67 -4.72 -12.93 -1.51
C ILE A 67 -5.56 -11.65 -1.45
N ALA A 68 -4.94 -10.51 -1.79
CA ALA A 68 -5.63 -9.23 -1.80
C ALA A 68 -6.87 -9.26 -2.72
N GLU A 69 -6.76 -9.90 -3.89
CA GLU A 69 -7.89 -10.08 -4.78
C GLU A 69 -8.99 -10.99 -4.18
N ARG A 70 -8.60 -12.14 -3.60
CA ARG A 70 -9.56 -13.10 -3.01
C ARG A 70 -10.35 -12.50 -1.84
N MET A 71 -9.72 -11.65 -1.05
CA MET A 71 -10.37 -11.08 0.12
C MET A 71 -11.42 -10.03 -0.22
N LYS A 72 -11.39 -9.43 -1.43
CA LYS A 72 -12.25 -8.29 -1.83
C LYS A 72 -12.31 -7.11 -0.84
N ALA A 73 -11.58 -7.18 0.27
CA ALA A 73 -11.38 -6.11 1.22
C ALA A 73 -10.65 -5.00 0.48
N GLY A 74 -10.93 -3.74 0.79
CA GLY A 74 -10.22 -2.57 0.27
C GLY A 74 -8.74 -2.61 0.62
N THR A 75 -8.01 -3.50 -0.05
CA THR A 75 -6.68 -3.97 0.31
C THR A 75 -5.71 -3.18 -0.53
N PHE A 76 -5.07 -2.20 0.08
CA PHE A 76 -4.04 -1.40 -0.58
C PHE A 76 -2.76 -2.24 -0.66
N SER A 77 -2.58 -2.90 -1.80
CA SER A 77 -1.38 -3.68 -2.05
C SER A 77 -0.31 -2.78 -2.66
N PHE A 78 0.80 -2.58 -1.94
CA PHE A 78 1.97 -1.89 -2.47
C PHE A 78 2.87 -2.88 -3.18
N LEU A 79 3.13 -2.61 -4.46
CA LEU A 79 4.23 -3.24 -5.16
C LEU A 79 5.35 -2.19 -5.29
N CYS A 80 6.35 -2.27 -4.41
CA CYS A 80 7.54 -1.45 -4.50
C CYS A 80 8.42 -1.97 -5.66
N LYS A 81 8.03 -1.68 -6.90
CA LYS A 81 8.84 -1.92 -8.10
C LYS A 81 9.71 -0.71 -8.48
N HIS A 82 9.40 0.47 -7.95
CA HIS A 82 10.10 1.72 -8.27
C HIS A 82 11.03 2.17 -7.16
N THR A 83 12.24 2.57 -7.52
CA THR A 83 13.29 3.06 -6.60
C THR A 83 12.88 4.28 -5.79
N LYS A 84 11.96 5.11 -6.30
CA LYS A 84 11.38 6.24 -5.54
C LYS A 84 10.38 5.81 -4.46
N CYS A 85 9.72 4.66 -4.62
CA CYS A 85 8.92 4.04 -3.55
C CYS A 85 9.79 3.35 -2.50
N CYS A 86 11.06 3.05 -2.80
CA CYS A 86 12.03 2.56 -1.83
C CYS A 86 12.56 3.66 -0.90
N MET A 87 12.30 4.94 -1.21
CA MET A 87 12.65 6.03 -0.30
C MET A 87 11.60 6.04 0.82
N ALA A 88 11.99 5.50 1.97
CA ALA A 88 11.10 5.28 3.12
C ALA A 88 10.25 6.53 3.42
N GLY A 89 10.83 7.73 3.29
CA GLY A 89 10.20 9.04 3.49
C GLY A 89 8.96 9.35 2.66
N TYR A 90 8.60 8.57 1.64
CA TYR A 90 7.35 8.80 0.89
C TYR A 90 6.28 7.74 1.15
N PHE A 91 6.51 6.78 2.04
CA PHE A 91 5.61 5.64 2.23
C PHE A 91 4.19 6.06 2.62
N PHE A 92 4.04 6.87 3.67
CA PHE A 92 2.72 7.31 4.15
C PHE A 92 2.04 8.29 3.19
N VAL A 93 2.82 9.14 2.53
CA VAL A 93 2.34 10.05 1.49
C VAL A 93 1.75 9.27 0.30
N MET A 94 2.42 8.21 -0.13
CA MET A 94 1.93 7.33 -1.20
C MET A 94 0.65 6.61 -0.79
N LEU A 95 0.62 6.08 0.43
CA LEU A 95 -0.55 5.38 0.97
C LEU A 95 -1.75 6.32 1.04
N VAL A 96 -1.59 7.52 1.61
CA VAL A 96 -2.70 8.46 1.77
C VAL A 96 -3.23 8.95 0.41
N TYR A 97 -2.35 9.10 -0.59
CA TYR A 97 -2.77 9.45 -1.94
C TYR A 97 -3.62 8.36 -2.59
N GLN A 98 -3.24 7.08 -2.40
CA GLN A 98 -4.06 5.96 -2.88
C GLN A 98 -5.40 5.87 -2.15
N LEU A 99 -5.42 6.14 -0.83
CA LEU A 99 -6.67 6.23 -0.07
C LEU A 99 -7.58 7.31 -0.61
N ALA A 100 -7.07 8.54 -0.76
CA ALA A 100 -7.86 9.69 -1.17
C ALA A 100 -8.40 9.59 -2.62
N ILE A 101 -7.75 8.83 -3.50
CA ILE A 101 -8.28 8.52 -4.84
C ILE A 101 -9.50 7.59 -4.75
N ASN A 102 -9.44 6.57 -3.90
CA ASN A 102 -10.50 5.58 -3.79
C ASN A 102 -11.65 6.04 -2.87
N PHE A 103 -11.35 6.94 -1.92
CA PHE A 103 -12.28 7.44 -0.91
C PHE A 103 -12.27 8.97 -0.89
N PRO A 104 -13.18 9.62 -1.64
CA PRO A 104 -13.24 11.08 -1.73
C PRO A 104 -13.43 11.79 -0.38
N SER A 105 -14.03 11.12 0.60
CA SER A 105 -14.19 11.64 1.96
C SER A 105 -12.84 11.99 2.62
N ILE A 106 -11.80 11.19 2.37
CA ILE A 106 -10.45 11.38 2.93
C ILE A 106 -9.71 12.53 2.22
N GLN A 107 -10.11 12.85 0.99
CA GLN A 107 -9.40 13.83 0.17
C GLN A 107 -9.40 15.24 0.78
N GLN A 108 -10.50 15.63 1.44
CA GLN A 108 -10.62 16.95 2.04
C GLN A 108 -9.68 17.12 3.24
N ASP A 109 -9.66 16.11 4.12
CA ASP A 109 -8.84 16.09 5.33
C ASP A 109 -7.34 16.07 4.97
N VAL A 110 -6.94 15.24 4.00
CA VAL A 110 -5.57 15.20 3.50
C VAL A 110 -5.13 16.52 2.89
N ASN A 111 -6.01 17.19 2.14
CA ASN A 111 -5.70 18.51 1.59
C ASN A 111 -5.52 19.55 2.70
N ARG A 112 -6.32 19.48 3.78
CA ARG A 112 -6.19 20.36 4.95
C ARG A 112 -4.86 20.11 5.68
N ALA A 113 -4.52 18.85 5.95
CA ALA A 113 -3.27 18.47 6.59
C ALA A 113 -2.04 18.97 5.81
N ILE A 114 -2.04 18.79 4.48
CA ILE A 114 -0.95 19.27 3.60
C ILE A 114 -0.91 20.80 3.51
N HIS A 115 -2.08 21.47 3.57
CA HIS A 115 -2.13 22.94 3.57
C HIS A 115 -1.56 23.52 4.87
N ASN A 116 -1.89 22.91 6.00
CA ASN A 116 -1.41 23.31 7.32
C ASN A 116 0.09 22.99 7.50
N ASN A 117 0.56 21.89 6.91
CA ASN A 117 1.95 21.50 6.99
C ASN A 117 2.47 20.92 5.67
N SER A 118 3.13 21.78 4.87
CA SER A 118 3.69 21.35 3.58
C SER A 118 4.96 20.52 3.70
N THR A 119 5.61 20.47 4.87
CA THR A 119 6.82 19.63 5.06
C THR A 119 6.48 18.15 5.11
N LEU A 120 5.21 17.78 5.27
CA LEU A 120 4.75 16.39 5.21
C LEU A 120 5.08 15.69 3.89
N LEU A 121 5.30 16.46 2.81
CA LEU A 121 5.71 15.95 1.50
C LEU A 121 7.23 15.90 1.31
N ASP A 122 8.00 16.32 2.32
CA ASP A 122 9.45 16.29 2.31
C ASP A 122 9.94 14.89 2.70
N PRO A 123 10.87 14.28 1.92
CA PRO A 123 11.43 12.97 2.23
C PRO A 123 12.19 12.93 3.55
N ASP A 124 12.70 14.06 4.04
CA ASP A 124 13.44 14.16 5.31
C ASP A 124 12.50 14.25 6.52
N THR A 125 11.19 14.39 6.29
CA THR A 125 10.20 14.42 7.38
C THR A 125 10.07 13.04 8.03
N PRO A 126 10.12 12.95 9.37
CA PRO A 126 9.97 11.69 10.08
C PRO A 126 8.66 10.98 9.76
N LEU A 127 8.72 9.67 9.55
CA LEU A 127 7.56 8.85 9.21
C LEU A 127 6.46 8.87 10.28
N CYS A 128 6.82 8.99 11.56
CA CYS A 128 5.84 9.14 12.64
C CYS A 128 5.00 10.41 12.47
N ASN A 129 5.64 11.53 12.10
CA ASN A 129 4.95 12.80 11.89
C ASN A 129 4.05 12.74 10.65
N GLN A 130 4.49 12.07 9.58
CA GLN A 130 3.66 11.82 8.41
C GLN A 130 2.42 10.98 8.75
N MET A 131 2.61 9.89 9.49
CA MET A 131 1.52 9.02 9.91
C MET A 131 0.52 9.75 10.81
N GLU A 132 1.01 10.49 11.79
CA GLU A 132 0.15 11.22 12.73
C GLU A 132 -0.69 12.29 12.01
N ALA A 133 -0.06 13.13 11.20
CA ALA A 133 -0.75 14.22 10.52
C ALA A 133 -1.66 13.77 9.36
N LEU A 134 -1.37 12.65 8.70
CA LEU A 134 -2.14 12.19 7.53
C LEU A 134 -3.21 11.14 7.87
N PHE A 135 -3.08 10.42 8.99
CA PHE A 135 -3.97 9.30 9.34
C PHE A 135 -4.60 9.40 10.73
N LEU A 136 -3.93 9.99 11.72
CA LEU A 136 -4.43 10.05 13.10
C LEU A 136 -5.14 11.37 13.41
N GLN A 137 -4.73 12.46 12.74
CA GLN A 137 -5.32 13.79 12.89
C GLN A 137 -5.84 14.32 11.54
N PRO A 138 -6.89 13.71 10.96
CA PRO A 138 -7.54 14.25 9.75
C PRO A 138 -8.16 15.65 9.97
#